data_AF-A0A849UK19-F1
#
_entry.id   AF-A0A849UK19-F1
#
_cell.length_a   1.000
_cell.length_b   1.000
_cell.length_c   1.000
_cell.angle_alpha   90.00
_cell.angle_beta   90.00
_cell.angle_gamma   90.00
#
_symmetry.space_group_name_H-M   'P 1'
#
loop_
_entity.id
_entity.type
_entity.pdbx_description
1 polymer ?
#
loop_
_entity_poly.entity_id
_entity_poly.type
_entity_poly.pdbx_seq_one_letter_code
_entity_poly.pdbx_strand_id
1 'polypeptide(L)' 'MIPLRKTVIRETTRTRDAGRNIIVSLEPGDVIGFRLKGCRQTFRMPLQACYSVAVKLELKAQREAKKAQRKSRR' A
#
# COMPACT_ATOMS: atom_id res chain seq x y z
N MET A 1 16.98 9.34 12.43
CA MET A 1 16.57 9.05 11.03
C MET A 1 16.64 10.37 10.26
N ILE A 2 17.20 10.40 9.05
CA ILE A 2 17.29 11.63 8.26
C ILE A 2 15.95 11.83 7.53
N PRO A 3 15.28 12.99 7.68
CA PRO A 3 14.00 13.23 7.03
C PRO A 3 14.16 13.31 5.51
N LEU A 4 13.15 12.81 4.79
CA LEU A 4 13.13 12.82 3.33
C LEU A 4 13.02 14.27 2.83
N ARG A 5 14.02 14.75 2.09
CA ARG A 5 14.05 16.14 1.57
C ARG A 5 13.55 16.27 0.13
N LYS A 6 13.45 15.16 -0.60
CA LYS A 6 13.02 15.13 -2.00
C LYS A 6 12.12 13.94 -2.22
N THR A 7 11.15 14.10 -3.12
CA THR A 7 10.23 13.02 -3.48
C THR A 7 10.97 11.86 -4.15
N VAL A 8 10.73 10.65 -3.67
CA VAL A 8 11.24 9.41 -4.27
C VAL A 8 10.10 8.75 -5.03
N ILE A 9 10.29 8.52 -6.33
CA ILE A 9 9.25 7.94 -7.20
C ILE A 9 9.69 6.55 -7.66
N ARG A 10 8.78 5.58 -7.61
CA ARG A 10 9.00 4.23 -8.14
C ARG A 10 7.79 3.71 -8.89
N GLU A 11 8.03 2.95 -9.95
CA GLU A 11 7.00 2.19 -10.66
C GLU A 11 6.89 0.78 -10.08
N THR A 12 5.68 0.31 -9.80
CA THR A 12 5.43 -1.07 -9.41
C THR A 12 5.47 -1.98 -10.64
N THR A 13 6.21 -3.08 -10.56
CA THR A 13 6.35 -4.03 -11.68
C THR A 13 5.36 -5.19 -11.62
N ARG A 14 4.89 -5.54 -10.42
CA ARG A 14 4.00 -6.70 -10.18
C ARG A 14 2.59 -6.33 -9.74
N THR A 15 2.34 -5.05 -9.46
CA THR A 15 1.04 -4.55 -9.02
C THR A 15 0.45 -3.71 -10.15
N ARG A 16 -0.76 -4.08 -10.57
CA ARG A 16 -1.50 -3.39 -11.61
C ARG A 16 -2.91 -3.10 -11.13
N ASP A 17 -3.44 -1.98 -11.58
CA ASP A 17 -4.85 -1.61 -11.42
C ASP A 17 -5.36 -1.06 -12.75
N ALA A 18 -6.57 -1.47 -13.15
CA ALA A 18 -7.13 -1.23 -14.48
C ALA A 18 -6.14 -1.54 -15.64
N GLY A 19 -5.33 -2.60 -15.49
CA GLY A 19 -4.33 -3.02 -16.48
C GLY A 19 -3.06 -2.16 -16.54
N ARG A 20 -2.93 -1.12 -15.70
CA ARG A 20 -1.80 -0.18 -15.68
C ARG A 20 -0.95 -0.39 -14.42
N ASN A 21 0.36 -0.18 -14.54
CA ASN A 21 1.26 -0.18 -13.39
C ASN A 21 0.96 1.04 -12.49
N ILE A 22 1.20 0.88 -11.19
CA ILE A 22 1.04 1.95 -10.20
C ILE A 22 2.39 2.63 -10.00
N ILE A 23 2.40 3.95 -10.03
CA ILE A 23 3.54 4.78 -9.66
C ILE A 23 3.32 5.26 -8.24
N VAL A 24 4.30 4.97 -7.39
CA VAL A 24 4.31 5.33 -5.97
C VAL A 24 5.30 6.47 -5.76
N SER A 25 4.90 7.51 -5.07
CA SER A 25 5.77 8.60 -4.62
C SER A 25 5.84 8.64 -3.10
N LEU A 26 7.03 8.63 -2.53
CA LEU A 26 7.28 9.01 -1.14
C LEU A 26 7.63 10.48 -1.12
N GLU A 27 6.76 11.30 -0.54
CA GLU A 27 6.87 12.76 -0.49
C GLU A 27 7.36 13.21 0.90
N PRO A 28 8.08 14.35 0.99
CA PRO A 28 8.41 14.96 2.28
C PRO A 28 7.16 15.19 3.14
N GLY A 29 7.29 15.03 4.47
CA GLY A 29 6.17 15.15 5.40
C GLY A 29 5.37 13.85 5.60
N ASP A 30 6.02 12.70 5.40
CA ASP A 30 5.45 11.36 5.64
C ASP A 30 4.16 11.09 4.85
N VAL A 31 4.14 11.51 3.58
CA VAL A 31 3.04 11.30 2.65
C VAL A 31 3.46 10.30 1.58
N ILE A 32 2.54 9.42 1.21
CA ILE A 32 2.67 8.57 0.03
C ILE A 32 1.64 8.98 -1.02
N GLY A 33 2.09 9.06 -2.26
CA GLY A 33 1.26 9.28 -3.44
C GLY A 33 1.16 8.03 -4.30
N PHE A 34 0.00 7.84 -4.90
CA PHE A 34 -0.28 6.77 -5.86
C PHE A 34 -0.88 7.38 -7.12
N ARG A 35 -0.38 6.98 -8.28
CA ARG A 35 -1.02 7.28 -9.56
C ARG A 35 -0.89 6.11 -10.51
N LEU A 36 -1.84 5.95 -11.40
CA LEU A 36 -1.70 5.00 -12.51
C LEU A 36 -0.72 5.54 -13.55
N LYS A 37 0.10 4.66 -14.12
CA LYS A 37 0.97 5.02 -15.24
C LYS A 37 0.15 5.55 -16.41
N GLY A 38 0.56 6.69 -16.96
CA GLY A 38 -0.18 7.40 -18.02
C GLY A 38 -1.34 8.26 -17.51
N CYS A 39 -1.67 8.23 -16.21
CA CYS A 39 -2.66 9.12 -15.61
C CYS A 39 -2.01 10.33 -14.92
N ARG A 40 -2.74 11.46 -14.93
CA ARG A 40 -2.35 12.69 -14.22
C ARG A 40 -2.84 12.71 -12.77
N GLN A 41 -3.96 12.05 -12.48
CA GLN A 41 -4.54 12.03 -11.14
C GLN A 41 -3.64 11.28 -10.16
N THR A 42 -3.35 11.92 -9.03
CA THR A 42 -2.54 11.35 -7.95
C THR A 42 -3.35 11.37 -6.66
N PHE A 43 -3.46 10.23 -6.01
CA PHE A 43 -4.08 10.06 -4.71
C PHE A 43 -3.01 10.11 -3.64
N ARG A 44 -3.20 10.93 -2.60
CA ARG A 44 -2.23 11.07 -1.51
C ARG A 44 -2.84 10.62 -0.20
N MET A 45 -2.01 10.03 0.64
CA MET A 45 -2.39 9.69 2.00
C MET A 45 -1.19 9.77 2.95
N PRO A 46 -1.41 10.11 4.24
CA PRO A 46 -0.36 10.03 5.25
C PRO A 46 0.12 8.59 5.47
N LEU A 47 1.41 8.39 5.72
CA LEU A 47 1.99 7.07 6.01
C LEU A 47 1.36 6.42 7.26
N GLN A 48 0.94 7.21 8.24
CA GLN A 48 0.19 6.72 9.41
C GLN A 48 -1.12 6.02 9.00
N ALA A 49 -1.82 6.55 8.00
CA ALA A 49 -3.03 5.94 7.47
C ALA A 49 -2.69 4.63 6.72
N CYS A 50 -1.58 4.60 5.96
CA CYS A 50 -1.12 3.37 5.31
C CYS A 50 -0.81 2.27 6.33
N TYR A 51 -0.10 2.60 7.40
CA TYR A 51 0.20 1.68 8.47
C TYR A 51 -1.08 1.11 9.11
N SER A 52 -2.05 1.98 9.40
CA SER A 52 -3.33 1.57 9.96
C SER A 52 -4.10 0.60 9.05
N VAL A 53 -4.06 0.81 7.73
CA VAL A 53 -4.65 -0.09 6.75
C VAL A 53 -3.89 -1.43 6.71
N ALA A 54 -2.55 -1.40 6.71
CA ALA A 54 -1.72 -2.60 6.71
C ALA A 54 -2.01 -3.50 7.93
N VAL A 55 -2.08 -2.90 9.13
CA VAL A 55 -2.42 -3.63 10.37
C VAL A 55 -3.80 -4.29 10.25
N LYS A 56 -4.80 -3.57 9.74
CA LYS A 56 -6.15 -4.13 9.57
C LYS A 56 -6.18 -5.31 8.59
N LEU A 57 -5.44 -5.22 7.48
CA LEU A 57 -5.35 -6.29 6.49
C LEU A 57 -4.67 -7.54 7.08
N GLU A 58 -3.57 -7.35 7.80
CA GLU A 58 -2.82 -8.44 8.45
C GLU A 58 -3.69 -9.16 9.50
N LEU A 59 -4.36 -8.41 10.37
CA LEU A 59 -5.26 -8.98 11.37
C LEU A 59 -6.43 -9.73 10.73
N LYS A 60 -6.96 -9.26 9.60
CA LYS A 60 -8.01 -9.96 8.85
C LYS A 60 -7.48 -11.27 8.28
N ALA A 61 -6.32 -11.27 7.64
CA ALA A 61 -5.70 -12.47 7.09
C ALA A 61 -5.43 -13.53 8.17
N GLN A 62 -4.91 -13.12 9.34
CA GLN A 62 -4.69 -14.03 10.47
C GLN A 62 -5.98 -14.65 11.00
N ARG A 63 -7.07 -13.87 11.07
CA ARG A 63 -8.38 -14.37 11.47
C ARG A 63 -8.91 -15.40 10.48
N GLU A 64 -8.78 -15.16 9.18
CA GLU A 64 -9.18 -16.08 8.12
C GLU A 64 -8.37 -17.38 8.15
N ALA A 65 -7.04 -17.28 8.32
CA ALA A 65 -6.17 -18.44 8.46
C ALA A 65 -6.54 -19.31 9.68
N LYS A 66 -6.81 -18.70 10.84
CA LYS A 66 -7.27 -19.42 12.04
C LYS A 66 -8.62 -20.11 11.82
N LYS A 67 -9.55 -19.47 11.11
CA LYS A 67 -10.84 -20.08 10.76
C LYS A 67 -10.66 -21.27 9.82
N ALA A 68 -9.80 -21.16 8.81
CA ALA A 68 -9.49 -22.25 7.89
C ALA A 68 -8.89 -23.47 8.63
N GLN A 69 -7.94 -23.25 9.53
CA GLN A 69 -7.34 -24.30 10.36
C GLN A 69 -8.36 -25.00 11.27
N ARG A 70 -9.31 -24.27 11.86
CA ARG A 70 -10.39 -24.87 12.66
C ARG A 70 -11.32 -25.72 11.80
N LYS A 71 -11.58 -25.30 10.56
CA LYS A 71 -12.44 -26.04 9.63
C LYS A 71 -11.76 -27.30 9.10
N SER A 72 -10.45 -27.28 8.86
CA SER A 72 -9.70 -28.46 8.38
C SER A 72 -9.46 -29.51 9.48
N ARG A 73 -9.56 -29.13 10.76
CA ARG A 73 -9.42 -30.03 11.91
C ARG A 73 -10.74 -30.70 12.31
N ARG A 74 -11.87 -30.25 11.77
CA ARG A 74 -13.21 -30.77 12.03
C ARG A 74 -13.63 -31.68 10.88
#